data_AF-A0A3R6U9A3-F1
#
_entry.id   AF-A0A3R6U9A3-F1
#
_cell.length_a   1.000
_cell.length_b   1.000
_cell.length_c   1.000
_cell.angle_alpha   90.00
_cell.angle_beta   90.00
_cell.angle_gamma   90.00
#
_symmetry.space_group_name_H-M   'P 1'
#
loop_
_entity.id
_entity.type
_entity.pdbx_description
1 polymer ?
#
loop_
_entity_poly.entity_id
_entity_poly.type
_entity_poly.pdbx_seq_one_letter_code
_entity_poly.pdbx_strand_id
1 'polypeptide(L)'
;MPCSVTSSSPRSTFMCIRTERVATQMAEQNNNSRGGKDPQKALPPETIPRKVPENYVDEAERIMRALISSGTTVTTSKIRNLLSLVTDIYNDESIRTEDKLKPDSVVKLNLMRVRVAYEYGRDNGESVGKDKVYPMREFITQAHLREYLKGISTDRADLIRFAHYMEALVAFHRYLGGKEN
;
A
#
# COMPACT_ATOMS: atom_id res chain seq x y z
N MET A 1 -54.09 -8.77 82.08
CA MET A 1 -52.74 -9.14 82.54
C MET A 1 -52.45 -10.55 82.04
N PRO A 2 -51.22 -10.92 81.62
CA PRO A 2 -49.94 -10.29 81.99
C PRO A 2 -48.95 -9.97 80.83
N CYS A 3 -48.01 -9.07 81.16
CA CYS A 3 -46.55 -9.10 80.91
C CYS A 3 -46.02 -9.07 79.46
N SER A 4 -45.40 -7.98 79.00
CA SER A 4 -44.08 -7.36 79.32
C SER A 4 -42.89 -8.01 78.60
N VAL A 5 -42.30 -7.32 77.61
CA VAL A 5 -41.03 -6.54 77.65
C VAL A 5 -39.80 -7.36 77.23
N THR A 6 -38.94 -6.72 76.43
CA THR A 6 -37.54 -7.06 76.04
C THR A 6 -37.41 -8.12 74.93
N SER A 7 -36.40 -8.15 74.06
CA SER A 7 -35.06 -7.54 74.03
C SER A 7 -34.56 -7.60 72.56
N SER A 8 -33.84 -6.59 72.07
CA SER A 8 -32.37 -6.52 71.95
C SER A 8 -31.84 -6.77 70.52
N SER A 9 -31.03 -5.80 70.06
CA SER A 9 -30.23 -5.70 68.83
C SER A 9 -29.06 -6.72 68.84
N PRO A 10 -28.09 -6.79 67.88
CA PRO A 10 -27.93 -6.08 66.60
C PRO A 10 -27.41 -6.94 65.41
N ARG A 11 -27.40 -6.34 64.21
CA ARG A 11 -26.33 -6.32 63.18
C ARG A 11 -26.93 -6.39 61.77
N SER A 12 -26.86 -5.29 61.03
CA SER A 12 -26.11 -5.29 59.77
C SER A 12 -25.99 -3.87 59.27
N THR A 13 -24.74 -3.42 59.19
CA THR A 13 -24.29 -2.21 58.55
C THR A 13 -24.62 -2.27 57.06
N PHE A 14 -25.34 -1.30 56.52
CA PHE A 14 -25.03 -0.78 55.19
C PHE A 14 -25.49 0.67 55.10
N MET A 15 -24.51 1.55 54.97
CA MET A 15 -24.65 2.97 54.71
C MET A 15 -25.36 3.20 53.38
N CYS A 16 -26.21 4.22 53.32
CA CYS A 16 -26.13 5.27 52.30
C CYS A 16 -27.00 6.44 52.73
N ILE A 17 -26.35 7.51 53.17
CA ILE A 17 -26.96 8.80 53.47
C ILE A 17 -27.47 9.38 52.15
N ARG A 18 -28.76 9.70 52.15
CA ARG A 18 -29.48 10.40 51.08
C ARG A 18 -29.31 11.90 51.33
N THR A 19 -28.55 12.56 50.45
CA THR A 19 -28.49 14.02 50.41
C THR A 19 -29.24 14.51 49.17
N GLU A 20 -30.13 15.47 49.38
CA GLU A 20 -31.00 16.07 48.39
C GLU A 20 -30.26 16.94 47.36
N ARG A 21 -30.91 17.04 46.18
CA ARG A 21 -30.99 18.19 45.26
C ARG A 21 -29.72 19.03 45.04
N VAL A 22 -29.27 19.11 43.78
CA VAL A 22 -29.04 20.38 43.06
C VAL A 22 -28.89 20.10 41.55
N ALA A 23 -29.61 20.89 40.77
CA ALA A 23 -29.38 21.34 39.39
C ALA A 23 -28.91 20.35 38.31
N THR A 24 -29.79 20.16 37.33
CA THR A 24 -29.52 20.24 35.89
C THR A 24 -28.12 20.77 35.54
N GLN A 25 -27.26 19.89 35.02
CA GLN A 25 -26.11 20.29 34.20
C GLN A 25 -26.15 19.53 32.87
N MET A 26 -26.00 20.33 31.83
CA MET A 26 -26.10 20.00 30.43
C MET A 26 -24.88 19.22 29.95
N ALA A 27 -25.14 18.31 29.01
CA ALA A 27 -24.28 17.84 27.93
C ALA A 27 -22.77 18.02 28.13
N GLU A 28 -22.09 16.95 28.55
CA GLU A 28 -20.66 16.82 28.41
C GLU A 28 -20.23 16.89 26.94
N GLN A 29 -19.14 17.61 26.77
CA GLN A 29 -18.52 18.00 25.52
C GLN A 29 -18.00 16.79 24.75
N ASN A 30 -18.68 16.43 23.65
CA ASN A 30 -18.07 15.59 22.62
C ASN A 30 -17.41 16.49 21.55
N ASN A 31 -16.22 16.98 21.87
CA ASN A 31 -15.37 17.65 20.89
C ASN A 31 -14.69 16.61 20.00
N ASN A 32 -15.42 16.10 19.02
CA ASN A 32 -14.81 15.40 17.88
C ASN A 32 -15.17 16.12 16.58
N SER A 33 -14.62 17.32 16.43
CA SER A 33 -14.60 18.04 15.16
C SER A 33 -13.61 17.36 14.20
N ARG A 34 -13.97 16.20 13.64
CA ARG A 34 -13.37 15.68 12.39
C ARG A 34 -14.07 16.34 11.20
N GLY A 35 -13.94 17.66 11.11
CA GLY A 35 -14.34 18.48 9.99
C GLY A 35 -13.17 18.82 9.09
N GLY A 36 -12.38 17.82 8.69
CA GLY A 36 -11.41 17.96 7.61
C GLY A 36 -12.01 17.38 6.35
N LYS A 37 -12.67 18.20 5.52
CA LYS A 37 -12.80 17.86 4.10
C LYS A 37 -11.39 17.91 3.54
N ASP A 38 -10.68 16.79 3.58
CA ASP A 38 -9.50 16.63 2.73
C ASP A 38 -9.95 17.04 1.33
N PRO A 39 -9.30 18.04 0.69
CA PRO A 39 -9.63 18.40 -0.68
C PRO A 39 -9.50 17.11 -1.47
N GLN A 40 -10.62 16.68 -2.07
CA GLN A 40 -10.72 15.47 -2.86
C GLN A 40 -9.55 15.48 -3.83
N LYS A 41 -8.50 14.73 -3.49
CA LYS A 41 -7.23 14.79 -4.19
C LYS A 41 -7.57 14.45 -5.62
N ALA A 42 -7.40 15.41 -6.53
CA ALA A 42 -7.76 15.24 -7.92
C ALA A 42 -7.23 13.88 -8.37
N LEU A 43 -8.10 13.08 -9.01
CA LEU A 43 -7.73 11.76 -9.50
C LEU A 43 -6.41 11.94 -10.28
N PRO A 44 -5.35 11.17 -9.95
CA PRO A 44 -4.08 11.32 -10.63
C PRO A 44 -4.32 11.24 -12.14
N PRO A 45 -3.62 12.06 -12.94
CA PRO A 45 -3.84 12.11 -14.38
C PRO A 45 -3.83 10.70 -14.96
N GLU A 46 -4.79 10.46 -15.84
CA GLU A 46 -4.95 9.16 -16.48
C GLU A 46 -3.63 8.80 -17.18
N THR A 47 -3.04 7.66 -16.83
CA THR A 47 -1.79 7.24 -17.45
C THR A 47 -2.03 6.93 -18.91
N ILE A 48 -1.14 7.46 -19.76
CA ILE A 48 -1.13 7.14 -21.18
C ILE A 48 -0.52 5.74 -21.31
N PRO A 49 -1.21 4.76 -21.93
CA PRO A 49 -0.67 3.43 -22.13
C PRO A 49 0.61 3.48 -23.00
N ARG A 50 1.64 2.73 -22.62
CA ARG A 50 2.90 2.61 -23.38
C ARG A 50 3.29 1.15 -23.52
N LYS A 51 3.92 0.77 -24.63
CA LYS A 51 4.55 -0.55 -24.79
C LYS A 51 5.99 -0.52 -24.28
N VAL A 52 6.42 -1.63 -23.68
CA VAL A 52 7.82 -1.83 -23.29
C VAL A 52 8.68 -1.82 -24.57
N PRO A 53 9.73 -1.00 -24.64
CA PRO A 53 10.56 -0.90 -25.84
C PRO A 53 11.40 -2.18 -26.04
N GLU A 54 11.99 -2.34 -27.22
CA GLU A 54 12.84 -3.51 -27.50
C GLU A 54 14.18 -3.47 -26.75
N ASN A 55 14.75 -2.28 -26.60
CA ASN A 55 15.97 -2.00 -25.84
C ASN A 55 15.70 -1.85 -24.32
N TYR A 56 14.76 -2.63 -23.78
CA TYR A 56 14.34 -2.52 -22.38
C TYR A 56 15.47 -2.83 -21.38
N VAL A 57 16.50 -3.58 -21.81
CA VAL A 57 17.68 -3.89 -21.01
C VAL A 57 18.50 -2.63 -20.74
N ASP A 58 18.85 -1.89 -21.79
CA ASP A 58 19.59 -0.63 -21.67
C ASP A 58 18.80 0.41 -20.88
N GLU A 59 17.48 0.44 -21.10
CA GLU A 59 16.58 1.32 -20.38
C GLU A 59 16.53 0.99 -18.88
N ALA A 60 16.45 -0.30 -18.53
CA ALA A 60 16.48 -0.76 -17.13
C ALA A 60 17.80 -0.38 -16.45
N GLU A 61 18.93 -0.55 -17.14
CA GLU A 61 20.24 -0.12 -16.63
C GLU A 61 20.27 1.39 -16.38
N ARG A 62 19.85 2.18 -17.38
CA ARG A 62 19.81 3.64 -17.31
C ARG A 62 18.98 4.13 -16.12
N ILE A 63 17.80 3.56 -15.93
CA ILE A 63 16.89 3.89 -14.82
C ILE A 63 17.50 3.52 -13.47
N MET A 64 18.08 2.32 -13.34
CA MET A 64 18.67 1.90 -12.07
C MET A 64 19.89 2.75 -11.69
N ARG A 65 20.72 3.14 -12.67
CA ARG A 65 21.82 4.09 -12.46
C ARG A 65 21.31 5.47 -12.02
N ALA A 66 20.25 5.97 -12.64
CA ALA A 66 19.65 7.26 -12.31
C ALA A 66 19.10 7.27 -10.87
N LEU A 67 18.40 6.22 -10.45
CA LEU A 67 17.84 6.07 -9.10
C LEU A 67 18.92 6.03 -8.01
N ILE A 68 20.02 5.31 -8.26
CA ILE A 68 21.15 5.26 -7.32
C ILE A 68 21.82 6.63 -7.24
N SER A 69 22.00 7.30 -8.39
CA SER A 69 22.62 8.63 -8.46
C SER A 69 21.78 9.72 -7.78
N SER A 70 20.46 9.60 -7.78
CA SER A 70 19.54 10.51 -7.06
C SER A 70 19.45 10.23 -5.56
N GLY A 71 20.18 9.23 -5.03
CA GLY A 71 20.13 8.84 -3.63
C GLY A 71 18.84 8.07 -3.26
N THR A 72 18.06 7.66 -4.26
CA THR A 72 16.81 6.92 -4.06
C THR A 72 17.11 5.47 -3.69
N THR A 73 16.90 5.13 -2.41
CA THR A 73 17.18 3.78 -1.90
C THR A 73 15.93 2.91 -1.96
N VAL A 74 15.73 2.17 -3.05
CA VAL A 74 14.74 1.09 -3.11
C VAL A 74 15.39 -0.22 -2.68
N THR A 75 14.70 -1.05 -1.91
CA THR A 75 15.21 -2.37 -1.49
C THR A 75 14.92 -3.42 -2.54
N THR A 76 15.81 -4.41 -2.66
CA THR A 76 15.60 -5.57 -3.55
C THR A 76 14.30 -6.30 -3.24
N SER A 77 13.92 -6.39 -1.95
CA SER A 77 12.70 -7.05 -1.48
C SER A 77 11.42 -6.38 -1.99
N LYS A 78 11.36 -5.04 -1.96
CA LYS A 78 10.20 -4.29 -2.48
C LYS A 78 10.01 -4.52 -3.98
N ILE A 79 11.10 -4.52 -4.76
CA ILE A 79 11.05 -4.80 -6.21
C ILE A 79 10.72 -6.27 -6.47
N ARG A 80 11.30 -7.21 -5.70
CA ARG A 80 11.04 -8.65 -5.82
C ARG A 80 9.58 -9.00 -5.52
N ASN A 81 8.95 -8.34 -4.56
CA ASN A 81 7.52 -8.53 -4.27
C ASN A 81 6.63 -8.17 -5.48
N LEU A 82 7.01 -7.16 -6.26
CA LEU A 82 6.33 -6.83 -7.51
C LEU A 82 6.66 -7.84 -8.61
N LEU A 83 7.92 -8.29 -8.70
CA LEU A 83 8.35 -9.30 -9.66
C LEU A 83 7.61 -10.62 -9.47
N SER A 84 7.41 -11.08 -8.22
CA SER A 84 6.69 -12.32 -7.92
C SER A 84 5.30 -12.35 -8.59
N LEU A 85 4.55 -11.24 -8.54
CA LEU A 85 3.24 -11.16 -9.20
C LEU A 85 3.33 -11.29 -10.72
N VAL A 86 4.41 -10.79 -11.33
CA VAL A 86 4.64 -10.91 -12.78
C VAL A 86 5.05 -12.32 -13.15
N THR A 87 5.96 -12.91 -12.38
CA THR A 87 6.44 -14.28 -12.59
C THR A 87 5.30 -15.28 -12.51
N ASP A 88 4.34 -15.09 -11.59
CA ASP A 88 3.17 -15.96 -11.49
C ASP A 88 2.33 -15.95 -12.77
N ILE A 89 2.15 -14.79 -13.41
CA ILE A 89 1.41 -14.68 -14.68
C ILE A 89 2.26 -15.22 -15.84
N TYR A 90 3.57 -14.91 -15.83
CA TYR A 90 4.50 -15.37 -16.84
C TYR A 90 4.59 -16.91 -16.89
N ASN A 91 4.62 -17.59 -15.75
CA ASN A 91 4.68 -19.05 -15.69
C ASN A 91 3.46 -19.69 -16.37
N ASP A 92 2.26 -19.12 -16.17
CA ASP A 92 1.02 -19.62 -16.77
C ASP A 92 0.93 -19.34 -18.29
N GLU A 93 1.57 -18.27 -18.76
CA GLU A 93 1.47 -17.77 -20.14
C GLU A 93 2.67 -18.15 -21.02
N SER A 94 3.84 -18.43 -20.45
CA SER A 94 5.08 -18.72 -21.19
C SER A 94 5.03 -20.05 -21.94
N ILE A 95 4.33 -21.05 -21.38
CA ILE A 95 4.16 -22.37 -22.00
C ILE A 95 3.07 -22.40 -23.08
N ARG A 96 2.34 -21.29 -23.25
CA ARG A 96 1.19 -21.19 -24.16
C ARG A 96 1.58 -20.59 -25.50
N THR A 97 0.79 -20.91 -26.50
CA THR A 97 0.99 -20.42 -27.87
C THR A 97 -0.07 -19.41 -28.30
N GLU A 98 -1.19 -19.25 -27.58
CA GLU A 98 -2.26 -18.33 -27.99
C GLU A 98 -1.94 -16.86 -27.72
N ASP A 99 -2.12 -16.01 -28.72
CA ASP A 99 -1.66 -14.60 -28.68
C ASP A 99 -2.29 -13.77 -27.56
N LYS A 100 -3.45 -14.19 -27.07
CA LYS A 100 -4.22 -13.49 -26.03
C LYS A 100 -4.08 -14.16 -24.67
N LEU A 101 -3.97 -13.31 -23.66
CA LEU A 101 -3.94 -13.71 -22.25
C LEU A 101 -5.20 -14.46 -21.86
N LYS A 102 -5.06 -15.44 -20.95
CA LYS A 102 -6.21 -16.07 -20.29
C LYS A 102 -7.02 -15.03 -19.51
N PRO A 103 -8.33 -15.23 -19.36
CA PRO A 103 -9.14 -14.42 -18.45
C PRO A 103 -8.53 -14.34 -17.04
N ASP A 104 -8.05 -15.45 -16.50
CA ASP A 104 -7.40 -15.50 -15.18
C ASP A 104 -6.12 -14.66 -15.12
N SER A 105 -5.29 -14.71 -16.18
CA SER A 105 -4.08 -13.89 -16.30
C SER A 105 -4.40 -12.40 -16.40
N VAL A 106 -5.49 -12.04 -17.07
CA VAL A 106 -5.99 -10.65 -17.11
C VAL A 106 -6.43 -10.19 -15.72
N VAL A 107 -7.10 -11.06 -14.94
CA VAL A 107 -7.46 -10.75 -13.54
C VAL A 107 -6.21 -10.54 -12.68
N LYS A 108 -5.21 -11.42 -12.78
CA LYS A 108 -3.92 -11.26 -12.07
C LYS A 108 -3.18 -9.98 -12.49
N LEU A 109 -3.19 -9.64 -13.78
CA LEU A 109 -2.60 -8.39 -14.30
C LEU A 109 -3.31 -7.16 -13.73
N ASN A 110 -4.65 -7.18 -13.64
CA ASN A 110 -5.40 -6.10 -13.02
C ASN A 110 -5.11 -5.98 -11.51
N LEU A 111 -4.95 -7.11 -10.81
CA LEU A 111 -4.49 -7.10 -9.42
C LEU A 111 -3.11 -6.47 -9.28
N MET A 112 -2.19 -6.75 -10.21
CA MET A 112 -0.88 -6.12 -10.24
C MET A 112 -0.98 -4.59 -10.46
N ARG A 113 -1.84 -4.11 -11.36
CA ARG A 113 -2.10 -2.68 -11.55
C ARG A 113 -2.53 -2.00 -10.24
N VAL A 114 -3.43 -2.64 -9.49
CA VAL A 114 -3.87 -2.16 -8.17
C VAL A 114 -2.71 -2.17 -7.18
N ARG A 115 -1.88 -3.23 -7.16
CA ARG A 115 -0.73 -3.30 -6.25
C ARG A 115 0.29 -2.22 -6.53
N VAL A 116 0.63 -1.96 -7.79
CA VAL A 116 1.56 -0.88 -8.17
C VAL A 116 0.98 0.48 -7.79
N ALA A 117 -0.32 0.72 -8.00
CA ALA A 117 -0.96 1.95 -7.55
C ALA A 117 -0.92 2.11 -6.03
N TYR A 118 -1.09 1.01 -5.29
CA TYR A 118 -0.98 0.99 -3.84
C TYR A 118 0.45 1.29 -3.38
N GLU A 119 1.49 0.63 -3.92
CA GLU A 119 2.89 0.91 -3.56
C GLU A 119 3.29 2.35 -3.91
N TYR A 120 2.79 2.88 -5.02
CA TYR A 120 2.98 4.27 -5.42
C TYR A 120 2.41 5.27 -4.40
N GLY A 121 1.28 4.93 -3.77
CA GLY A 121 0.60 5.78 -2.77
C GLY A 121 0.97 5.47 -1.31
N ARG A 122 1.47 4.26 -1.02
CA ARG A 122 1.78 3.76 0.33
C ARG A 122 3.03 4.39 0.92
N ASP A 123 4.01 4.70 0.08
CA ASP A 123 5.35 5.02 0.56
C ASP A 123 5.28 6.20 1.54
N ASN A 124 5.45 5.89 2.82
CA ASN A 124 5.40 6.86 3.90
C ASN A 124 6.79 7.47 3.95
N GLY A 125 7.07 8.44 3.07
CA GLY A 125 8.41 8.97 2.76
C GLY A 125 9.46 8.66 3.83
N GLU A 126 10.37 7.72 3.54
CA GLU A 126 11.45 7.34 4.45
C GLU A 126 12.45 8.50 4.45
N SER A 127 12.34 9.40 5.41
CA SER A 127 13.31 10.50 5.55
C SER A 127 13.52 10.90 6.98
N VAL A 128 14.79 10.94 7.35
CA VAL A 128 15.32 11.62 8.52
C VAL A 128 15.62 13.05 8.10
N GLY A 129 14.69 14.00 8.30
CA GLY A 129 14.90 15.43 8.02
C GLY A 129 13.83 16.11 7.13
N LYS A 130 14.17 17.29 6.62
CA LYS A 130 13.26 18.16 5.82
C LYS A 130 12.96 17.63 4.42
N ASP A 131 13.78 16.73 3.89
CA ASP A 131 13.67 16.24 2.51
C ASP A 131 13.02 14.86 2.48
N LYS A 132 11.70 14.81 2.24
CA LYS A 132 10.95 13.55 2.09
C LYS A 132 11.25 12.88 0.75
N VAL A 133 11.97 11.77 0.77
CA VAL A 133 12.18 10.86 -0.36
C VAL A 133 11.10 9.76 -0.32
N TYR A 134 10.54 9.44 -1.47
CA TYR A 134 9.54 8.39 -1.66
C TYR A 134 10.12 7.33 -2.62
N PRO A 135 10.96 6.41 -2.14
CA PRO A 135 11.73 5.52 -3.00
C PRO A 135 10.90 4.72 -4.01
N MET A 136 9.78 4.12 -3.58
CA MET A 136 8.90 3.34 -4.45
C MET A 136 8.17 4.22 -5.46
N ARG A 137 7.74 5.41 -5.05
CA ARG A 137 7.10 6.37 -5.96
C ARG A 137 8.06 6.77 -7.08
N GLU A 138 9.30 7.07 -6.73
CA GLU A 138 10.33 7.49 -7.69
C GLU A 138 10.69 6.34 -8.64
N PHE A 139 10.89 5.13 -8.11
CA PHE A 139 11.13 3.94 -8.94
C PHE A 139 9.98 3.64 -9.89
N ILE A 140 8.73 3.61 -9.40
CA ILE A 140 7.55 3.34 -10.24
C ILE A 140 7.41 4.40 -11.35
N THR A 141 7.77 5.64 -11.05
CA THR A 141 7.73 6.76 -12.01
C THR A 141 8.82 6.62 -13.07
N GLN A 142 10.08 6.48 -12.67
CA GLN A 142 11.20 6.37 -13.60
C GLN A 142 11.15 5.08 -14.42
N ALA A 143 10.66 3.98 -13.83
CA ALA A 143 10.50 2.71 -14.50
C ALA A 143 9.25 2.60 -15.37
N HIS A 144 8.41 3.64 -15.41
CA HIS A 144 7.21 3.71 -16.25
C HIS A 144 6.23 2.55 -16.04
N LEU A 145 6.21 1.95 -14.83
CA LEU A 145 5.47 0.71 -14.58
C LEU A 145 3.97 0.89 -14.79
N ARG A 146 3.42 2.05 -14.43
CA ARG A 146 1.98 2.34 -14.60
C ARG A 146 1.59 2.47 -16.07
N GLU A 147 2.45 3.06 -16.90
CA GLU A 147 2.20 3.18 -18.34
C GLU A 147 2.32 1.82 -19.04
N TYR A 148 3.36 1.04 -18.72
CA TYR A 148 3.57 -0.29 -19.29
C TYR A 148 2.47 -1.27 -18.90
N LEU A 149 2.09 -1.30 -17.62
CA LEU A 149 1.00 -2.17 -17.16
C LEU A 149 -0.33 -1.84 -17.83
N LYS A 150 -0.60 -0.56 -18.11
CA LYS A 150 -1.81 -0.16 -18.84
C LYS A 150 -1.72 -0.52 -20.33
N GLY A 151 -0.51 -0.48 -20.91
CA GLY A 151 -0.24 -0.87 -22.30
C GLY A 151 -0.38 -2.37 -22.57
N ILE A 152 -0.09 -3.22 -21.59
CA ILE A 152 -0.36 -4.66 -21.63
C ILE A 152 -1.88 -4.83 -21.52
N SER A 153 -2.57 -4.76 -22.65
CA SER A 153 -4.03 -4.82 -22.68
C SER A 153 -4.51 -6.28 -22.57
N THR A 154 -4.19 -7.08 -23.57
CA THR A 154 -4.58 -8.49 -23.72
C THR A 154 -3.53 -9.32 -24.44
N ASP A 155 -2.44 -8.71 -24.93
CA ASP A 155 -1.43 -9.36 -25.76
C ASP A 155 -0.39 -10.09 -24.90
N ARG A 156 -0.22 -11.40 -25.15
CA ARG A 156 0.74 -12.27 -24.47
C ARG A 156 2.18 -11.78 -24.65
N ALA A 157 2.53 -11.35 -25.86
CA ALA A 157 3.87 -10.88 -26.18
C ALA A 157 4.26 -9.63 -25.36
N ASP A 158 3.31 -8.72 -25.11
CA ASP A 158 3.55 -7.52 -24.31
C ASP A 158 3.75 -7.88 -22.83
N LEU A 159 3.01 -8.87 -22.31
CA LEU A 159 3.23 -9.39 -20.96
C LEU A 159 4.61 -10.04 -20.82
N ILE A 160 4.99 -10.91 -21.74
CA ILE A 160 6.30 -11.60 -21.71
C ILE A 160 7.44 -10.58 -21.74
N ARG A 161 7.34 -9.57 -22.62
CA ARG A 161 8.34 -8.50 -22.70
C ARG A 161 8.42 -7.71 -21.40
N PHE A 162 7.29 -7.43 -20.77
CA PHE A 162 7.25 -6.76 -19.48
C PHE A 162 7.84 -7.61 -18.34
N ALA A 163 7.66 -8.93 -18.36
CA ALA A 163 8.30 -9.84 -17.42
C ALA A 163 9.82 -9.77 -17.51
N HIS A 164 10.38 -9.88 -18.71
CA HIS A 164 11.83 -9.74 -18.91
C HIS A 164 12.36 -8.36 -18.52
N TYR A 165 11.57 -7.30 -18.73
CA TYR A 165 11.93 -5.96 -18.27
C TYR A 165 11.99 -5.87 -16.73
N MET A 166 11.01 -6.44 -16.03
CA MET A 166 11.01 -6.49 -14.56
C MET A 166 12.19 -7.29 -14.01
N GLU A 167 12.56 -8.39 -14.66
CA GLU A 167 13.77 -9.15 -14.33
C GLU A 167 15.05 -8.33 -14.54
N ALA A 168 15.16 -7.60 -15.66
CA ALA A 168 16.29 -6.72 -15.92
C ALA A 168 16.44 -5.63 -14.84
N LEU A 169 15.33 -5.01 -14.41
CA LEU A 169 15.35 -4.05 -13.30
C LEU A 169 15.94 -4.68 -12.02
N VAL A 170 15.46 -5.86 -11.62
CA VAL A 170 15.99 -6.56 -10.42
C VAL A 170 17.46 -6.93 -10.57
N ALA A 171 17.86 -7.40 -11.76
CA ALA A 171 19.24 -7.77 -12.05
C ALA A 171 20.18 -6.57 -11.94
N PHE A 172 19.85 -5.43 -12.56
CA PHE A 172 20.66 -4.22 -12.48
C PHE A 172 20.66 -3.59 -11.09
N HIS A 173 19.53 -3.65 -10.37
CA HIS A 173 19.48 -3.21 -8.97
C HIS A 173 20.47 -4.00 -8.10
N ARG A 174 20.54 -5.32 -8.27
CA ARG A 174 21.50 -6.17 -7.56
C ARG A 174 22.94 -5.92 -8.01
N TYR A 175 23.17 -5.78 -9.32
CA TYR A 175 24.49 -5.53 -9.90
C TYR A 175 25.11 -4.22 -9.41
N LEU A 176 24.32 -3.16 -9.29
CA LEU A 176 24.78 -1.83 -8.88
C LEU A 176 24.86 -1.65 -7.34
N GLY A 177 24.70 -2.72 -6.57
CA GLY A 177 24.86 -2.70 -5.11
C GLY A 177 23.62 -2.23 -4.33
N GLY A 178 22.41 -2.51 -4.84
CA GLY A 178 21.17 -2.25 -4.12
C GLY A 178 21.15 -2.91 -2.72
N LYS A 179 20.61 -2.21 -1.72
CA LYS A 179 20.54 -2.73 -0.34
C LYS A 179 19.70 -4.02 -0.29
N GLU A 180 20.32 -5.08 0.23
CA GLU A 180 19.63 -6.30 0.64
C GLU A 180 18.94 -6.03 1.98
N ASN A 181 17.61 -5.91 1.97
CA ASN A 181 16.79 -5.95 3.18
C ASN A 181 15.73 -7.03 3.02
#